data_AF-A0A522NMA8-F1
#
_entry.id   AF-A0A522NMA8-F1
#
_cell.length_a   1.000
_cell.length_b   1.000
_cell.length_c   1.000
_cell.angle_alpha   90.00
_cell.angle_beta   90.00
_cell.angle_gamma   90.00
#
_symmetry.space_group_name_H-M   'P 1'
#
loop_
_entity.id
_entity.type
_entity.pdbx_description
1 polymer ?
#
loop_
_entity_poly.entity_id
_entity_poly.type
_entity_poly.pdbx_seq_one_letter_code
_entity_poly.pdbx_strand_id
1 'polypeptide(L)'
;MREEGAIRASTPRQARHDKHARAATPGRTRQNRHARTGTPGGRAGIARHPRRACRARQAPRRGRAGRSTAGQPNPRQGSLPTMPAPDPLDLPLDAHLHTDLSPDADVPIDLYAAAARERDVAELAITDHLDFDPRTPAFAFADYGRRRRAIAEAAERWGGRPNLRFGVEISYERRYEKDIRAHLAGHAYDFVIGSVHVGPDSPLRDRTGAARWCAGKTPREASQPYWEEVEAAARSGIFDTLGHLDFIKRFLVPHLGPFEYEPHADLYERVLTALVESGTALEVNSSGLRQEASETYPPPVAVERFRALGGERVTAGSDAHRIGHFGFGLEEAYGILERSGFAALAFRRGDERVAIDLRAATVVGRG
;
A
#
# COMPACT_ATOMS: atom_id res chain seq x y z
N MET A 1 -84.17 -20.64 -35.93
CA MET A 1 -83.51 -19.96 -37.07
C MET A 1 -82.01 -20.02 -36.77
N ARG A 2 -81.31 -21.03 -37.31
CA ARG A 2 -80.37 -20.98 -38.46
C ARG A 2 -79.12 -20.12 -38.11
N GLU A 3 -77.98 -20.76 -37.81
CA GLU A 3 -76.84 -21.07 -38.74
C GLU A 3 -76.08 -19.78 -39.12
N GLU A 4 -74.75 -19.64 -39.20
CA GLU A 4 -73.57 -20.53 -39.25
C GLU A 4 -72.32 -19.59 -39.19
N GLY A 5 -71.12 -20.10 -38.86
CA GLY A 5 -69.90 -19.27 -39.00
C GLY A 5 -68.60 -19.79 -38.39
N ALA A 6 -68.05 -20.85 -38.97
CA ALA A 6 -66.85 -21.64 -38.65
C ALA A 6 -65.49 -20.86 -38.50
N ILE A 7 -64.67 -21.19 -37.49
CA ILE A 7 -63.42 -22.02 -37.50
C ILE A 7 -62.15 -21.37 -38.10
N ARG A 8 -61.09 -21.16 -37.28
CA ARG A 8 -59.82 -21.96 -37.31
C ARG A 8 -58.79 -21.50 -36.26
N ALA A 9 -58.36 -22.46 -35.44
CA ALA A 9 -57.15 -22.42 -34.63
C ALA A 9 -55.93 -22.85 -35.46
N SER A 10 -54.74 -22.34 -35.12
CA SER A 10 -53.46 -22.91 -35.58
C SER A 10 -52.37 -22.81 -34.50
N THR A 11 -52.00 -23.98 -34.00
CA THR A 11 -50.70 -24.35 -33.40
C THR A 11 -50.32 -25.70 -34.01
N PRO A 12 -49.11 -26.24 -33.82
CA PRO A 12 -47.77 -25.65 -33.86
C PRO A 12 -46.91 -26.38 -34.91
N ARG A 13 -45.67 -25.93 -35.19
CA ARG A 13 -44.71 -26.75 -35.95
C ARG A 13 -43.33 -26.75 -35.32
N GLN A 14 -43.01 -27.89 -34.70
CA GLN A 14 -41.65 -28.39 -34.51
C GLN A 14 -41.01 -28.67 -35.88
N ALA A 15 -39.71 -28.40 -35.99
CA ALA A 15 -38.81 -29.13 -36.89
C ALA A 15 -37.58 -29.57 -36.10
N ARG A 16 -37.27 -30.86 -36.24
CA ARG A 16 -36.18 -31.61 -35.62
C ARG A 16 -35.00 -31.77 -36.59
N HIS A 17 -33.80 -31.99 -36.01
CA HIS A 17 -32.64 -32.78 -36.49
C HIS A 17 -31.97 -32.36 -37.82
N ASP A 18 -30.64 -32.32 -37.98
CA ASP A 18 -29.60 -33.37 -37.76
C ASP A 18 -28.26 -32.76 -37.31
N LYS A 19 -27.54 -33.30 -36.31
CA LYS A 19 -26.51 -34.36 -36.39
C LYS A 19 -25.44 -34.17 -37.48
N HIS A 20 -24.22 -33.80 -37.09
CA HIS A 20 -23.00 -34.54 -37.47
C HIS A 20 -21.84 -34.24 -36.51
N ALA A 21 -21.37 -35.31 -35.87
CA ALA A 21 -20.10 -35.40 -35.15
C ALA A 21 -18.97 -35.79 -36.11
N ARG A 22 -17.73 -35.35 -35.81
CA ARG A 22 -16.40 -35.88 -36.20
C ARG A 22 -15.37 -34.78 -35.88
N ALA A 23 -14.16 -34.97 -35.40
CA ALA A 23 -13.43 -36.05 -34.75
C ALA A 23 -12.15 -35.38 -34.22
N ALA A 24 -11.63 -35.82 -33.06
CA ALA A 24 -10.36 -35.36 -32.51
C ALA A 24 -9.18 -36.10 -33.15
N THR A 25 -8.07 -35.41 -33.48
CA THR A 25 -6.65 -35.82 -33.27
C THR A 25 -5.66 -34.74 -33.75
N PRO A 26 -4.36 -34.76 -33.35
CA PRO A 26 -3.66 -33.57 -32.88
C PRO A 26 -2.50 -33.10 -33.79
N GLY A 27 -2.20 -31.80 -33.72
CA GLY A 27 -1.08 -31.18 -34.41
C GLY A 27 0.23 -31.28 -33.60
N ARG A 28 1.20 -31.97 -34.19
CA ARG A 28 2.60 -32.11 -33.78
C ARG A 28 3.32 -30.75 -33.63
N THR A 29 4.18 -30.63 -32.61
CA THR A 29 5.44 -29.87 -32.73
C THR A 29 6.61 -30.66 -32.14
N ARG A 30 7.77 -30.43 -32.76
CA ARG A 30 8.96 -31.30 -32.81
C ARG A 30 9.70 -31.45 -31.48
N GLN A 31 10.19 -32.66 -31.26
CA GLN A 31 11.32 -32.96 -30.40
C GLN A 31 12.62 -32.38 -30.98
N ASN A 32 13.51 -31.90 -30.11
CA ASN A 32 14.94 -32.16 -30.29
C ASN A 32 15.52 -32.72 -28.99
N ARG A 33 16.25 -33.81 -29.15
CA ARG A 33 16.92 -34.58 -28.09
C ARG A 33 18.21 -33.86 -27.68
N HIS A 34 18.62 -34.00 -26.42
CA HIS A 34 19.86 -34.69 -26.09
C HIS A 34 19.88 -35.16 -24.62
N ALA A 35 20.38 -36.38 -24.45
CA ALA A 35 20.41 -37.18 -23.25
C ALA A 35 21.77 -37.11 -22.57
N ARG A 36 21.80 -37.47 -21.27
CA ARG A 36 22.76 -38.38 -20.58
C ARG A 36 22.57 -38.22 -19.06
N THR A 37 21.86 -39.12 -18.38
CA THR A 37 22.30 -40.39 -17.75
C THR A 37 23.39 -40.25 -16.68
N GLY A 38 23.07 -40.68 -15.45
CA GLY A 38 24.04 -41.37 -14.58
C GLY A 38 24.21 -40.83 -13.15
N THR A 39 23.34 -41.23 -12.23
CA THR A 39 23.71 -41.60 -10.83
C THR A 39 24.54 -42.91 -10.85
N PRO A 40 25.20 -43.41 -9.77
CA PRO A 40 24.89 -43.20 -8.34
C PRO A 40 26.08 -43.15 -7.32
N GLY A 41 25.77 -42.73 -6.09
CA GLY A 41 26.21 -43.43 -4.86
C GLY A 41 27.39 -42.85 -4.07
N GLY A 42 27.27 -42.84 -2.73
CA GLY A 42 28.43 -42.90 -1.83
C GLY A 42 28.42 -42.05 -0.56
N ARG A 43 27.87 -42.63 0.52
CA ARG A 43 28.16 -42.50 1.98
C ARG A 43 29.15 -41.44 2.52
N ALA A 44 28.68 -40.82 3.62
CA ALA A 44 29.30 -40.62 4.94
C ALA A 44 30.63 -39.84 5.09
N GLY A 45 30.62 -38.83 5.97
CA GLY A 45 31.82 -38.21 6.54
C GLY A 45 31.52 -37.14 7.58
N ILE A 46 31.61 -37.51 8.85
CA ILE A 46 31.59 -36.62 10.03
C ILE A 46 32.99 -35.98 10.18
N ALA A 47 33.08 -34.65 10.34
CA ALA A 47 34.19 -33.96 11.02
C ALA A 47 33.76 -32.52 11.37
N ARG A 48 33.41 -32.23 12.62
CA ARG A 48 34.26 -31.64 13.68
C ARG A 48 34.89 -30.27 13.34
N HIS A 49 34.29 -29.26 13.96
CA HIS A 49 34.82 -27.98 14.47
C HIS A 49 36.33 -27.96 14.84
N PRO A 50 37.01 -26.78 14.83
CA PRO A 50 36.78 -25.83 15.91
C PRO A 50 36.84 -24.32 15.61
N ARG A 51 36.06 -23.64 16.46
CA ARG A 51 36.07 -22.26 16.93
C ARG A 51 37.47 -21.63 17.03
N ARG A 52 37.58 -20.34 16.69
CA ARG A 52 38.56 -19.43 17.30
C ARG A 52 37.86 -18.32 18.05
N ALA A 53 38.33 -18.15 19.28
CA ALA A 53 37.71 -17.39 20.36
C ALA A 53 38.17 -15.93 20.38
N CYS A 54 37.28 -15.12 20.95
CA CYS A 54 37.55 -13.82 21.57
C CYS A 54 38.80 -13.83 22.45
N ARG A 55 39.54 -12.71 22.44
CA ARG A 55 40.36 -12.29 23.57
C ARG A 55 40.10 -10.82 23.88
N ALA A 56 39.31 -10.60 24.93
CA ALA A 56 39.33 -9.39 25.72
C ALA A 56 40.66 -9.31 26.49
N ARG A 57 41.25 -8.11 26.60
CA ARG A 57 42.23 -7.80 27.63
C ARG A 57 41.90 -6.45 28.26
N GLN A 58 41.88 -6.48 29.59
CA GLN A 58 41.62 -5.38 30.50
C GLN A 58 42.82 -4.42 30.58
N ALA A 59 42.51 -3.20 31.03
CA ALA A 59 43.38 -2.06 31.28
C ALA A 59 44.48 -2.30 32.34
N PRO A 60 45.35 -1.29 32.55
CA PRO A 60 45.37 -0.69 33.89
C PRO A 60 45.33 0.86 33.90
N ARG A 61 44.85 1.37 35.03
CA ARG A 61 44.73 2.79 35.41
C ARG A 61 46.07 3.40 35.85
N ARG A 62 46.26 4.71 35.61
CA ARG A 62 46.38 5.80 36.63
C ARG A 62 47.14 7.01 36.05
N GLY A 63 46.64 8.22 36.34
CA GLY A 63 47.54 9.33 36.70
C GLY A 63 47.41 10.68 35.98
N ARG A 64 46.72 11.60 36.67
CA ARG A 64 47.05 13.02 36.87
C ARG A 64 46.57 14.10 35.88
N ALA A 65 46.10 15.17 36.54
CA ALA A 65 45.59 16.46 36.09
C ALA A 65 46.49 17.22 35.10
N GLY A 66 45.86 18.03 34.25
CA GLY A 66 46.54 19.09 33.52
C GLY A 66 45.70 19.77 32.45
N ARG A 67 45.18 20.95 32.79
CA ARG A 67 44.95 22.13 31.93
C ARG A 67 43.94 22.05 30.79
N SER A 68 42.97 22.98 30.86
CA SER A 68 42.16 23.40 29.74
C SER A 68 43.02 24.15 28.72
N THR A 69 42.86 23.79 27.45
CA THR A 69 43.20 24.63 26.32
C THR A 69 42.14 24.40 25.27
N ALA A 70 41.45 25.48 24.90
CA ALA A 70 40.47 25.52 23.83
C ALA A 70 41.09 24.96 22.53
N GLY A 71 40.48 23.90 22.01
CA GLY A 71 40.77 23.35 20.69
C GLY A 71 39.65 23.74 19.74
N GLN A 72 40.03 24.36 18.63
CA GLN A 72 39.18 24.86 17.55
C GLN A 72 38.22 23.80 16.99
N PRO A 73 37.04 24.20 16.48
CA PRO A 73 36.10 23.28 15.86
C PRO A 73 36.64 22.76 14.52
N ASN A 74 36.49 21.46 14.32
CA ASN A 74 36.77 20.72 13.10
C ASN A 74 35.81 21.20 11.97
N PRO A 75 36.29 21.68 10.81
CA PRO A 75 35.40 22.03 9.71
C PRO A 75 35.08 20.77 8.88
N ARG A 76 33.85 20.75 8.34
CA ARG A 76 33.31 19.78 7.35
C ARG A 76 32.52 18.59 7.91
N GLN A 77 31.39 18.87 8.54
CA GLN A 77 30.16 18.20 8.13
C GLN A 77 29.54 19.09 7.06
N GLY A 78 29.49 18.63 5.81
CA GLY A 78 28.75 19.32 4.77
C GLY A 78 27.30 19.41 5.22
N SER A 79 26.78 20.64 5.35
CA SER A 79 25.35 20.87 5.50
C SER A 79 24.66 20.17 4.34
N LEU A 80 23.80 19.20 4.65
CA LEU A 80 22.86 18.67 3.68
C LEU A 80 22.09 19.86 3.09
N PRO A 81 21.86 19.90 1.76
CA PRO A 81 21.14 20.99 1.14
C PRO A 81 19.80 21.16 1.86
N THR A 82 19.56 22.35 2.42
CA THR A 82 18.26 22.77 2.92
C THR A 82 17.33 22.86 1.73
N MET A 83 16.25 22.07 1.79
CA MET A 83 15.20 22.10 0.78
C MET A 83 14.64 23.52 0.67
N PRO A 84 14.39 24.04 -0.54
CA PRO A 84 13.74 25.33 -0.71
C PRO A 84 12.36 25.32 -0.02
N ALA A 85 11.97 26.46 0.56
CA ALA A 85 10.64 26.62 1.13
C ALA A 85 9.58 26.44 0.02
N PRO A 86 8.54 25.62 0.23
CA PRO A 86 7.57 25.33 -0.83
C PRO A 86 6.67 26.55 -1.13
N ASP A 87 6.56 26.87 -2.43
CA ASP A 87 5.48 27.62 -3.07
C ASP A 87 4.14 26.85 -2.86
N PRO A 88 2.95 27.48 -2.77
CA PRO A 88 1.72 26.75 -2.52
C PRO A 88 1.37 26.00 -3.81
N LEU A 89 1.55 24.68 -3.81
CA LEU A 89 0.91 23.83 -4.79
C LEU A 89 -0.17 23.06 -4.07
N ASP A 90 -1.41 23.42 -4.41
CA ASP A 90 -2.63 22.68 -4.11
C ASP A 90 -2.68 21.41 -4.98
N LEU A 91 -3.82 20.70 -4.99
CA LEU A 91 -4.06 19.49 -5.78
C LEU A 91 -3.69 19.64 -7.28
N PRO A 92 -3.40 18.54 -8.00
CA PRO A 92 -3.44 17.14 -7.52
C PRO A 92 -2.25 16.74 -6.65
N LEU A 93 -2.56 16.03 -5.55
CA LEU A 93 -1.61 15.36 -4.65
C LEU A 93 -1.85 13.85 -4.69
N ASP A 94 -0.85 13.08 -5.13
CA ASP A 94 -0.85 11.62 -4.91
C ASP A 94 -0.03 11.30 -3.66
N ALA A 95 -0.72 10.96 -2.56
CA ALA A 95 -0.10 10.78 -1.25
C ALA A 95 0.37 9.33 -0.99
N HIS A 96 0.29 8.42 -1.97
CA HIS A 96 0.65 7.02 -1.79
C HIS A 96 1.27 6.44 -3.07
N LEU A 97 2.61 6.34 -3.09
CA LEU A 97 3.39 5.90 -4.25
C LEU A 97 4.59 5.04 -3.83
N HIS A 98 4.87 4.03 -4.64
CA HIS A 98 5.97 3.08 -4.46
C HIS A 98 6.92 3.10 -5.65
N THR A 99 8.22 3.05 -5.34
CA THR A 99 9.34 3.18 -6.27
C THR A 99 10.21 1.94 -6.28
N ASP A 100 11.29 1.95 -7.05
CA ASP A 100 12.35 0.92 -7.00
C ASP A 100 13.13 0.87 -5.66
N LEU A 101 12.72 1.67 -4.67
CA LEU A 101 13.14 1.59 -3.27
C LEU A 101 12.17 0.77 -2.40
N SER A 102 11.15 0.16 -3.01
CA SER A 102 10.28 -0.88 -2.44
C SER A 102 10.49 -2.22 -3.14
N PRO A 103 10.31 -3.37 -2.46
CA PRO A 103 10.61 -4.69 -3.03
C PRO A 103 9.63 -5.13 -4.13
N ASP A 104 8.46 -4.52 -4.23
CA ASP A 104 7.35 -4.89 -5.09
C ASP A 104 6.98 -3.81 -6.12
N ALA A 105 7.82 -2.78 -6.25
CA ALA A 105 7.74 -1.76 -7.28
C ALA A 105 9.05 -1.64 -8.06
N ASP A 106 8.96 -1.19 -9.32
CA ASP A 106 10.09 -1.11 -10.25
C ASP A 106 10.17 0.27 -10.94
N VAL A 107 9.60 1.30 -10.31
CA VAL A 107 9.49 2.65 -10.88
C VAL A 107 10.52 3.59 -10.27
N PRO A 108 11.51 4.08 -11.04
CA PRO A 108 12.39 5.14 -10.58
C PRO A 108 11.61 6.42 -10.27
N ILE A 109 12.01 7.16 -9.22
CA ILE A 109 11.39 8.43 -8.82
C ILE A 109 11.28 9.41 -10.01
N ASP A 110 12.30 9.46 -10.86
CA ASP A 110 12.33 10.35 -12.03
C ASP A 110 11.20 10.08 -13.03
N LEU A 111 10.69 8.84 -13.14
CA LEU A 111 9.55 8.54 -14.00
C LEU A 111 8.24 9.11 -13.42
N TYR A 112 8.05 9.04 -12.10
CA TYR A 112 6.91 9.71 -11.48
C TYR A 112 7.01 11.22 -11.61
N ALA A 113 8.20 11.80 -11.40
CA ALA A 113 8.40 13.23 -11.54
C ALA A 113 8.15 13.73 -12.98
N ALA A 114 8.59 12.98 -13.99
CA ALA A 114 8.28 13.24 -15.39
C ALA A 114 6.77 13.19 -15.66
N ALA A 115 6.13 12.10 -15.27
CA ALA A 115 4.69 11.92 -15.49
C ALA A 115 3.85 12.95 -14.74
N ALA A 116 4.29 13.39 -13.56
CA ALA A 116 3.64 14.44 -12.80
C ALA A 116 3.72 15.79 -13.50
N ARG A 117 4.88 16.13 -14.10
CA ARG A 117 4.98 17.34 -14.93
C ARG A 117 4.10 17.28 -16.18
N GLU A 118 4.01 16.12 -16.82
CA GLU A 118 3.18 15.94 -18.02
C GLU A 118 1.68 16.05 -17.72
N ARG A 119 1.27 15.76 -16.49
CA ARG A 119 -0.13 15.70 -16.04
C ARG A 119 -0.49 16.81 -15.06
N ASP A 120 0.38 17.80 -14.88
CA ASP A 120 0.26 18.89 -13.90
C ASP A 120 -0.10 18.42 -12.47
N VAL A 121 0.43 17.26 -12.06
CA VAL A 121 0.33 16.78 -10.67
C VAL A 121 1.34 17.56 -9.84
N ALA A 122 0.84 18.28 -8.84
CA ALA A 122 1.60 19.32 -8.18
C ALA A 122 2.52 18.78 -7.07
N GLU A 123 2.08 17.72 -6.38
CA GLU A 123 2.78 17.15 -5.24
C GLU A 123 2.66 15.63 -5.19
N LEU A 124 3.75 14.96 -4.83
CA LEU A 124 3.87 13.51 -4.72
C LEU A 124 4.44 13.15 -3.35
N ALA A 125 3.80 12.22 -2.63
CA ALA A 125 4.43 11.58 -1.47
C ALA A 125 4.99 10.21 -1.88
N ILE A 126 6.31 10.08 -1.85
CA ILE A 126 6.97 8.79 -2.07
C ILE A 126 6.93 8.03 -0.74
N THR A 127 6.12 6.97 -0.66
CA THR A 127 5.76 6.26 0.56
C THR A 127 6.21 4.80 0.50
N ASP A 128 7.43 4.57 0.02
CA ASP A 128 8.01 3.23 -0.08
C ASP A 128 7.89 2.41 1.22
N HIS A 129 7.65 1.11 1.06
CA HIS A 129 7.45 0.16 2.16
C HIS A 129 8.60 0.15 3.18
N LEU A 130 8.23 0.04 4.44
CA LEU A 130 9.12 -0.29 5.55
C LEU A 130 8.45 -1.30 6.47
N ASP A 131 9.05 -2.49 6.54
CA ASP A 131 8.60 -3.55 7.43
C ASP A 131 9.55 -3.77 8.60
N PHE A 132 8.98 -4.26 9.70
CA PHE A 132 9.71 -4.60 10.92
C PHE A 132 9.90 -6.12 11.12
N ASP A 133 9.17 -6.96 10.37
CA ASP A 133 9.36 -8.41 10.41
C ASP A 133 10.55 -8.84 9.53
N PRO A 134 11.61 -9.45 10.07
CA PRO A 134 12.79 -9.85 9.29
C PRO A 134 12.55 -10.86 8.17
N ARG A 135 11.36 -11.44 8.09
CA ARG A 135 10.98 -12.42 7.06
C ARG A 135 10.26 -11.77 5.88
N THR A 136 9.87 -10.51 5.97
CA THR A 136 9.21 -9.82 4.85
C THR A 136 10.21 -9.19 3.89
N PRO A 137 9.86 -9.03 2.60
CA PRO A 137 10.77 -8.47 1.61
C PRO A 137 11.20 -7.02 1.86
N ALA A 138 10.34 -6.20 2.50
CA ALA A 138 10.65 -4.79 2.73
C ALA A 138 11.51 -4.56 3.99
N PHE A 139 11.76 -5.58 4.80
CA PHE A 139 12.62 -5.46 5.97
C PHE A 139 14.05 -5.10 5.55
N ALA A 140 14.50 -3.91 5.98
CA ALA A 140 15.81 -3.37 5.65
C ALA A 140 16.11 -3.31 4.13
N PHE A 141 15.09 -3.25 3.27
CA PHE A 141 15.26 -3.22 1.81
C PHE A 141 15.98 -1.94 1.34
N ALA A 142 15.51 -0.78 1.81
CA ALA A 142 16.16 0.50 1.61
C ALA A 142 16.19 1.29 2.92
N ASP A 143 17.39 1.56 3.44
CA ASP A 143 17.52 2.33 4.67
C ASP A 143 17.02 3.78 4.51
N TYR A 144 16.72 4.41 5.65
CA TYR A 144 16.24 5.79 5.70
C TYR A 144 17.15 6.77 4.96
N GLY A 145 18.47 6.66 5.15
CA GLY A 145 19.44 7.55 4.54
C GLY A 145 19.49 7.42 3.02
N ARG A 146 19.38 6.20 2.49
CA ARG A 146 19.30 5.93 1.05
C ARG A 146 18.04 6.55 0.46
N ARG A 147 16.86 6.30 1.05
CA ARG A 147 15.59 6.84 0.55
C ARG A 147 15.55 8.37 0.58
N ARG A 148 15.96 8.96 1.71
CA ARG A 148 16.00 10.43 1.85
C ARG A 148 16.92 11.09 0.82
N ARG A 149 18.11 10.52 0.58
CA ARG A 149 19.04 11.05 -0.44
C ARG A 149 18.45 10.93 -1.84
N ALA A 150 17.88 9.78 -2.20
CA ALA A 150 17.32 9.56 -3.53
C ALA A 150 16.21 10.57 -3.86
N ILE A 151 15.30 10.84 -2.91
CA ILE A 151 14.21 11.80 -3.08
C ILE A 151 14.73 13.24 -3.12
N ALA A 152 15.69 13.60 -2.26
CA ALA A 152 16.29 14.95 -2.27
C ALA A 152 17.04 15.23 -3.59
N GLU A 153 17.83 14.27 -4.08
CA GLU A 153 18.53 14.38 -5.36
C GLU A 153 17.56 14.46 -6.53
N ALA A 154 16.44 13.71 -6.50
CA ALA A 154 15.39 13.83 -7.50
C ALA A 154 14.73 15.23 -7.44
N ALA A 155 14.38 15.71 -6.26
CA ALA A 155 13.79 17.04 -6.10
C ALA A 155 14.69 18.15 -6.66
N GLU A 156 16.01 18.03 -6.46
CA GLU A 156 17.01 18.93 -7.06
C GLU A 156 17.05 18.83 -8.59
N ARG A 157 17.12 17.61 -9.14
CA ARG A 157 17.10 17.38 -10.60
C ARG A 157 15.85 17.97 -11.27
N TRP A 158 14.71 17.88 -10.59
CA TRP A 158 13.42 18.39 -11.07
C TRP A 158 13.13 19.83 -10.60
N GLY A 159 14.12 20.55 -10.06
CA GLY A 159 13.98 21.97 -9.71
C GLY A 159 12.83 22.27 -8.74
N GLY A 160 12.47 21.31 -7.88
CA GLY A 160 11.36 21.43 -6.92
C GLY A 160 9.96 21.33 -7.51
N ARG A 161 9.78 20.95 -8.79
CA ARG A 161 8.47 20.76 -9.42
C ARG A 161 8.42 19.45 -10.24
N PRO A 162 7.57 18.45 -9.91
CA PRO A 162 6.61 18.46 -8.80
C PRO A 162 7.28 18.51 -7.42
N ASN A 163 6.52 18.88 -6.40
CA ASN A 163 6.98 18.75 -5.02
C ASN A 163 7.10 17.26 -4.67
N LEU A 164 8.32 16.79 -4.41
CA LEU A 164 8.57 15.42 -3.97
C LEU A 164 8.71 15.38 -2.45
N ARG A 165 7.83 14.66 -1.77
CA ARG A 165 7.82 14.49 -0.32
C ARG A 165 8.40 13.15 0.08
N PHE A 166 9.21 13.18 1.13
CA PHE A 166 9.81 11.98 1.69
C PHE A 166 8.90 11.34 2.73
N GLY A 167 8.01 10.48 2.25
CA GLY A 167 7.12 9.70 3.09
C GLY A 167 7.62 8.27 3.35
N VAL A 168 6.76 7.48 4.00
CA VAL A 168 6.93 6.04 4.20
C VAL A 168 5.58 5.38 4.44
N GLU A 169 5.38 4.19 3.88
CA GLU A 169 4.33 3.27 4.30
C GLU A 169 4.94 2.23 5.24
N ILE A 170 4.42 2.17 6.48
CA ILE A 170 4.88 1.24 7.50
C ILE A 170 3.84 0.14 7.67
N SER A 171 4.27 -1.11 7.49
CA SER A 171 3.48 -2.27 7.89
C SER A 171 3.33 -2.30 9.42
N TYR A 172 2.13 -2.03 9.90
CA TYR A 172 1.79 -2.16 11.32
C TYR A 172 1.45 -3.61 11.65
N GLU A 173 2.13 -4.10 12.68
CA GLU A 173 1.71 -5.26 13.45
C GLU A 173 1.90 -4.92 14.92
N ARG A 174 0.93 -5.23 15.78
CA ARG A 174 0.99 -4.88 17.21
C ARG A 174 2.30 -5.28 17.89
N ARG A 175 2.84 -6.45 17.50
CA ARG A 175 4.09 -6.98 18.05
C ARG A 175 5.32 -6.09 17.79
N TYR A 176 5.29 -5.26 16.75
CA TYR A 176 6.36 -4.33 16.38
C TYR A 176 6.05 -2.88 16.73
N GLU A 177 4.91 -2.57 17.39
CA GLU A 177 4.52 -1.19 17.67
C GLU A 177 5.62 -0.39 18.40
N LYS A 178 6.28 -1.01 19.38
CA LYS A 178 7.36 -0.37 20.12
C LYS A 178 8.53 0.00 19.22
N ASP A 179 8.87 -0.88 18.28
CA ASP A 179 9.97 -0.68 17.34
C ASP A 179 9.61 0.39 16.31
N ILE A 180 8.36 0.41 15.83
CA ILE A 180 7.82 1.47 14.96
C ILE A 180 7.92 2.83 15.64
N ARG A 181 7.47 2.95 16.89
CA ARG A 181 7.57 4.21 17.65
C ARG A 181 9.03 4.66 17.83
N ALA A 182 9.92 3.74 18.16
CA ALA A 182 11.34 4.04 18.31
C ALA A 182 11.97 4.49 16.98
N HIS A 183 11.58 3.88 15.87
CA HIS A 183 12.03 4.26 14.53
C HIS A 183 11.57 5.67 14.17
N LEU A 184 10.28 5.98 14.32
CA LEU A 184 9.72 7.30 13.99
C LEU A 184 10.23 8.42 14.90
N ALA A 185 10.60 8.10 16.16
CA ALA A 185 11.25 9.06 17.04
C ALA A 185 12.68 9.45 16.59
N GLY A 186 13.34 8.57 15.83
CA GLY A 186 14.70 8.79 15.32
C GLY A 186 14.79 9.27 13.87
N HIS A 187 13.66 9.31 13.15
CA HIS A 187 13.63 9.52 11.70
C HIS A 187 12.51 10.48 11.30
N ALA A 188 12.89 11.62 10.74
CA ALA A 188 11.94 12.60 10.23
C ALA A 188 11.46 12.22 8.82
N TYR A 189 10.18 11.88 8.70
CA TYR A 189 9.47 11.73 7.42
C TYR A 189 8.50 12.87 7.26
N ASP A 190 8.23 13.31 6.03
CA ASP A 190 7.20 14.31 5.74
C ASP A 190 5.80 13.76 6.00
N PHE A 191 5.58 12.47 5.70
CA PHE A 191 4.28 11.82 5.77
C PHE A 191 4.42 10.32 6.07
N VAL A 192 3.63 9.79 7.00
CA VAL A 192 3.71 8.38 7.43
C VAL A 192 2.35 7.73 7.28
N ILE A 193 2.27 6.74 6.40
CA ILE A 193 1.12 5.84 6.26
C ILE A 193 1.34 4.65 7.19
N GLY A 194 0.34 4.30 7.99
CA GLY A 194 0.28 3.01 8.68
C GLY A 194 -0.65 2.07 7.95
N SER A 195 -0.18 0.88 7.61
CA SER A 195 -0.94 -0.09 6.82
C SER A 195 -0.89 -1.47 7.45
N VAL A 196 -1.97 -2.25 7.38
CA VAL A 196 -1.97 -3.65 7.80
C VAL A 196 -1.84 -4.52 6.57
N HIS A 197 -0.73 -5.25 6.47
CA HIS A 197 -0.43 -6.12 5.33
C HIS A 197 -0.54 -7.60 5.68
N VAL A 198 -0.69 -8.42 4.64
CA VAL A 198 -0.65 -9.88 4.77
C VAL A 198 0.80 -10.31 5.02
N GLY A 199 1.13 -10.50 6.29
CA GLY A 199 2.47 -10.91 6.72
C GLY A 199 2.78 -12.40 6.54
N PRO A 200 4.01 -12.83 6.89
CA PRO A 200 4.49 -14.20 6.69
C PRO A 200 3.71 -15.27 7.47
N ASP A 201 3.13 -14.90 8.61
CA ASP A 201 2.31 -15.76 9.46
C ASP A 201 0.84 -15.81 9.01
N SER A 202 0.44 -14.93 8.10
CA SER A 202 -0.94 -14.89 7.62
C SER A 202 -1.24 -16.11 6.75
N PRO A 203 -2.39 -16.75 6.97
CA PRO A 203 -2.82 -17.84 6.09
C PRO A 203 -3.18 -17.34 4.68
N LEU A 204 -3.28 -16.03 4.47
CA LEU A 204 -3.63 -15.40 3.19
C LEU A 204 -2.41 -15.08 2.30
N ARG A 205 -1.19 -15.37 2.76
CA ARG A 205 0.06 -15.02 2.07
C ARG A 205 0.23 -15.66 0.68
N ASP A 206 -0.49 -16.74 0.42
CA ASP A 206 -0.51 -17.43 -0.86
C ASP A 206 -1.90 -17.98 -1.17
N ARG A 207 -2.16 -18.25 -2.46
CA ARG A 207 -3.48 -18.66 -2.96
C ARG A 207 -3.98 -19.97 -2.35
N THR A 208 -3.07 -20.91 -2.05
CA THR A 208 -3.44 -22.21 -1.47
C THR A 208 -3.81 -22.06 0.00
N GLY A 209 -3.04 -21.27 0.74
CA GLY A 209 -3.33 -20.88 2.11
C GLY A 209 -4.67 -20.14 2.22
N ALA A 210 -4.90 -19.16 1.33
CA ALA A 210 -6.12 -18.37 1.32
C ALA A 210 -7.36 -19.23 1.05
N ALA A 211 -7.32 -20.12 0.06
CA ALA A 211 -8.39 -21.08 -0.20
C ALA A 211 -8.68 -21.98 1.01
N ARG A 212 -7.65 -22.48 1.69
CA ARG A 212 -7.81 -23.32 2.90
C ARG A 212 -8.37 -22.53 4.08
N TRP A 213 -7.95 -21.28 4.26
CA TRP A 213 -8.43 -20.41 5.33
C TRP A 213 -9.91 -20.04 5.16
N CYS A 214 -10.31 -19.75 3.91
CA CYS A 214 -11.65 -19.35 3.56
C CYS A 214 -12.64 -20.53 3.57
N ALA A 215 -12.17 -21.76 3.41
CA ALA A 215 -13.04 -22.94 3.37
C ALA A 215 -13.90 -23.06 4.64
N GLY A 216 -15.22 -22.97 4.47
CA GLY A 216 -16.20 -23.07 5.56
C GLY A 216 -16.34 -21.83 6.44
N LYS A 217 -15.70 -20.71 6.07
CA LYS A 217 -15.83 -19.42 6.78
C LYS A 217 -16.66 -18.43 5.99
N THR A 218 -17.34 -17.55 6.72
CA THR A 218 -17.91 -16.31 6.20
C THR A 218 -16.82 -15.24 5.98
N PRO A 219 -17.06 -14.21 5.12
CA PRO A 219 -16.15 -13.07 4.99
C PRO A 219 -15.80 -12.41 6.33
N ARG A 220 -16.78 -12.31 7.24
CA ARG A 220 -16.59 -11.85 8.61
C ARG A 220 -15.57 -12.69 9.39
N GLU A 221 -15.79 -14.00 9.49
CA GLU A 221 -14.89 -14.89 10.24
C GLU A 221 -13.48 -14.94 9.64
N ALA A 222 -13.37 -14.84 8.32
CA ALA A 222 -12.10 -14.86 7.62
C ALA A 222 -11.30 -13.56 7.79
N SER A 223 -11.99 -12.41 7.93
CA SER A 223 -11.37 -11.08 8.06
C SER A 223 -11.15 -10.63 9.50
N GLN A 224 -11.80 -11.24 10.49
CA GLN A 224 -11.77 -10.82 11.90
C GLN A 224 -10.35 -10.52 12.44
N PRO A 225 -9.31 -11.38 12.24
CA PRO A 225 -7.97 -11.09 12.75
C PRO A 225 -7.31 -9.88 12.08
N TYR A 226 -7.64 -9.60 10.82
CA TYR A 226 -7.15 -8.43 10.11
C TYR A 226 -7.75 -7.15 10.71
N TRP A 227 -9.08 -7.13 10.91
CA TRP A 227 -9.77 -5.99 11.51
C TRP A 227 -9.30 -5.66 12.92
N GLU A 228 -8.90 -6.67 13.67
CA GLU A 228 -8.26 -6.49 14.97
C GLU A 228 -6.96 -5.69 14.85
N GLU A 229 -6.04 -6.07 13.95
CA GLU A 229 -4.80 -5.32 13.72
C GLU A 229 -5.06 -3.90 13.19
N VAL A 230 -6.03 -3.73 12.29
CA VAL A 230 -6.41 -2.40 11.77
C VAL A 230 -6.93 -1.49 12.87
N GLU A 231 -7.78 -2.00 13.78
CA GLU A 231 -8.24 -1.22 14.93
C GLU A 231 -7.06 -0.82 15.84
N ALA A 232 -6.11 -1.72 16.06
CA ALA A 232 -4.93 -1.41 16.87
C ALA A 232 -4.04 -0.36 16.22
N ALA A 233 -3.82 -0.45 14.91
CA ALA A 233 -3.10 0.57 14.15
C ALA A 233 -3.77 1.94 14.30
N ALA A 234 -5.11 2.01 14.15
CA ALA A 234 -5.89 3.23 14.32
C ALA A 234 -5.79 3.80 15.75
N ARG A 235 -5.92 2.94 16.78
CA ARG A 235 -5.82 3.34 18.20
C ARG A 235 -4.42 3.75 18.62
N SER A 236 -3.39 3.30 17.90
CA SER A 236 -2.00 3.64 18.23
C SER A 236 -1.70 5.14 18.13
N GLY A 237 -2.40 5.86 17.24
CA GLY A 237 -2.18 7.28 16.98
C GLY A 237 -0.77 7.61 16.47
N ILE A 238 -0.07 6.63 15.88
CA ILE A 238 1.32 6.77 15.45
C ILE A 238 1.43 7.45 14.08
N PHE A 239 0.41 7.28 13.24
CA PHE A 239 0.49 7.55 11.81
C PHE A 239 -0.21 8.85 11.43
N ASP A 240 0.16 9.43 10.29
CA ASP A 240 -0.57 10.56 9.74
C ASP A 240 -1.90 10.14 9.14
N THR A 241 -1.90 8.98 8.48
CA THR A 241 -3.07 8.35 7.87
C THR A 241 -3.00 6.84 8.03
N LEU A 242 -4.17 6.20 8.09
CA LEU A 242 -4.29 4.75 7.99
C LEU A 242 -4.56 4.38 6.53
N GLY A 243 -3.65 3.62 5.93
CA GLY A 243 -3.71 3.18 4.54
C GLY A 243 -4.77 2.11 4.30
N HIS A 244 -5.32 2.10 3.08
CA HIS A 244 -6.22 1.08 2.51
C HIS A 244 -6.95 0.18 3.54
N LEU A 245 -7.79 0.82 4.36
CA LEU A 245 -8.34 0.29 5.62
C LEU A 245 -8.85 -1.17 5.55
N ASP A 246 -9.54 -1.53 4.46
CA ASP A 246 -10.15 -2.85 4.22
C ASP A 246 -9.47 -3.64 3.09
N PHE A 247 -8.17 -3.42 2.87
CA PHE A 247 -7.33 -4.12 1.89
C PHE A 247 -7.42 -5.64 1.91
N ILE A 248 -7.83 -6.23 3.04
CA ILE A 248 -8.13 -7.65 3.18
C ILE A 248 -9.09 -8.18 2.10
N LYS A 249 -9.96 -7.33 1.55
CA LYS A 249 -10.86 -7.64 0.42
C LYS A 249 -10.11 -8.22 -0.77
N ARG A 250 -8.90 -7.71 -1.07
CA ARG A 250 -8.03 -8.20 -2.15
C ARG A 250 -7.77 -9.70 -2.06
N PHE A 251 -7.71 -10.25 -0.85
CA PHE A 251 -7.42 -11.66 -0.60
C PHE A 251 -8.67 -12.51 -0.36
N LEU A 252 -9.77 -11.91 0.08
CA LEU A 252 -11.00 -12.65 0.43
C LEU A 252 -12.00 -12.73 -0.72
N VAL A 253 -12.16 -11.65 -1.50
CA VAL A 253 -13.12 -11.60 -2.62
C VAL A 253 -12.95 -12.75 -3.63
N PRO A 254 -11.71 -13.13 -4.03
CA PRO A 254 -11.50 -14.25 -4.95
C PRO A 254 -12.01 -15.61 -4.43
N HIS A 255 -12.25 -15.73 -3.12
CA HIS A 255 -12.59 -16.99 -2.45
C HIS A 255 -13.98 -17.02 -1.84
N LEU A 256 -14.48 -15.87 -1.37
CA LEU A 256 -15.71 -15.75 -0.60
C LEU A 256 -16.79 -14.90 -1.28
N GLY A 257 -16.47 -14.31 -2.44
CA GLY A 257 -17.36 -13.39 -3.14
C GLY A 257 -17.32 -11.97 -2.57
N PRO A 258 -18.29 -11.11 -2.94
CA PRO A 258 -18.31 -9.70 -2.56
C PRO A 258 -18.22 -9.48 -1.04
N PHE A 259 -17.47 -8.45 -0.64
CA PHE A 259 -17.36 -8.02 0.75
C PHE A 259 -18.10 -6.68 0.92
N GLU A 260 -19.40 -6.75 1.17
CA GLU A 260 -20.26 -5.58 1.31
C GLU A 260 -20.06 -4.88 2.66
N TYR A 261 -20.35 -3.58 2.72
CA TYR A 261 -20.18 -2.78 3.94
C TYR A 261 -21.21 -3.16 5.02
N GLU A 262 -22.49 -3.24 4.67
CA GLU A 262 -23.61 -3.38 5.60
C GLU A 262 -23.50 -4.62 6.51
N PRO A 263 -23.15 -5.83 5.99
CA PRO A 263 -22.98 -7.01 6.83
C PRO A 263 -21.78 -6.94 7.77
N HIS A 264 -20.91 -5.94 7.61
CA HIS A 264 -19.65 -5.75 8.34
C HIS A 264 -19.56 -4.36 8.99
N ALA A 265 -20.65 -3.59 9.03
CA ALA A 265 -20.64 -2.18 9.43
C ALA A 265 -20.06 -1.96 10.83
N ASP A 266 -20.27 -2.88 11.77
CA ASP A 266 -19.67 -2.88 13.11
C ASP A 266 -18.14 -2.98 13.11
N LEU A 267 -17.55 -3.69 12.14
CA LEU A 267 -16.09 -3.78 12.00
C LEU A 267 -15.52 -2.43 11.56
N TYR A 268 -16.16 -1.78 10.57
CA TYR A 268 -15.80 -0.43 10.16
C TYR A 268 -16.02 0.57 11.31
N GLU A 269 -17.17 0.52 11.97
CA GLU A 269 -17.53 1.45 13.06
C GLU A 269 -16.45 1.52 14.14
N ARG A 270 -15.91 0.36 14.56
CA ARG A 270 -14.83 0.28 15.55
C ARG A 270 -13.56 1.00 15.11
N VAL A 271 -13.13 0.75 13.87
CA VAL A 271 -11.90 1.36 13.32
C VAL A 271 -12.10 2.85 13.06
N LEU A 272 -13.21 3.23 12.43
CA LEU A 272 -13.51 4.63 12.12
C LEU A 272 -13.63 5.47 13.39
N THR A 273 -14.27 4.95 14.44
CA THR A 273 -14.30 5.59 15.76
C THR A 273 -12.89 5.75 16.33
N ALA A 274 -12.05 4.71 16.25
CA ALA A 274 -10.66 4.78 16.71
C ALA A 274 -9.83 5.83 15.94
N LEU A 275 -10.09 6.03 14.64
CA LEU A 275 -9.46 7.09 13.84
C LEU A 275 -9.89 8.48 14.30
N VAL A 276 -11.18 8.68 14.60
CA VAL A 276 -11.69 9.93 15.18
C VAL A 276 -11.01 10.21 16.53
N GLU A 277 -10.98 9.21 17.41
CA GLU A 277 -10.41 9.31 18.76
C GLU A 277 -8.90 9.60 18.74
N SER A 278 -8.14 8.97 17.83
CA SER A 278 -6.69 9.16 17.73
C SER A 278 -6.28 10.38 16.91
N GLY A 279 -7.20 10.92 16.11
CA GLY A 279 -6.92 12.00 15.15
C GLY A 279 -6.07 11.55 13.96
N THR A 280 -5.95 10.24 13.72
CA THR A 280 -5.31 9.67 12.53
C THR A 280 -6.22 9.88 11.32
N ALA A 281 -5.67 10.28 10.17
CA ALA A 281 -6.48 10.46 8.96
C ALA A 281 -6.97 9.11 8.40
N LEU A 282 -8.06 9.15 7.65
CA LEU A 282 -8.51 8.04 6.82
C LEU A 282 -7.99 8.23 5.38
N GLU A 283 -7.26 7.25 4.85
CA GLU A 283 -6.93 7.22 3.43
C GLU A 283 -8.13 6.72 2.60
N VAL A 284 -8.42 7.41 1.50
CA VAL A 284 -9.19 6.85 0.37
C VAL A 284 -8.20 6.41 -0.69
N ASN A 285 -7.94 5.11 -0.71
CA ASN A 285 -7.00 4.49 -1.63
C ASN A 285 -7.72 4.01 -2.89
N SER A 286 -7.35 4.56 -4.04
CA SER A 286 -7.99 4.22 -5.32
C SER A 286 -7.49 2.90 -5.94
N SER A 287 -6.52 2.23 -5.32
CA SER A 287 -5.96 0.99 -5.84
C SER A 287 -6.94 -0.17 -5.87
N GLY A 288 -7.93 -0.16 -4.96
CA GLY A 288 -9.00 -1.16 -4.91
C GLY A 288 -9.86 -1.20 -6.18
N LEU A 289 -9.97 -0.08 -6.91
CA LEU A 289 -10.65 0.00 -8.21
C LEU A 289 -9.96 -0.87 -9.29
N ARG A 290 -8.68 -1.22 -9.10
CA ARG A 290 -7.92 -2.13 -9.98
C ARG A 290 -7.94 -3.58 -9.51
N GLN A 291 -8.55 -3.86 -8.35
CA GLN A 291 -8.63 -5.20 -7.77
C GLN A 291 -10.01 -5.81 -8.04
N GLU A 292 -10.19 -7.09 -7.71
CA GLU A 292 -11.48 -7.78 -7.92
C GLU A 292 -12.65 -7.13 -7.17
N ALA A 293 -12.40 -6.46 -6.04
CA ALA A 293 -13.41 -5.71 -5.29
C ALA A 293 -14.00 -4.54 -6.09
N SER A 294 -13.24 -3.98 -7.04
CA SER A 294 -13.69 -2.92 -7.97
C SER A 294 -14.26 -1.66 -7.27
N GLU A 295 -13.74 -1.31 -6.10
CA GLU A 295 -14.12 -0.15 -5.29
C GLU A 295 -12.89 0.41 -4.56
N THR A 296 -12.94 1.65 -4.06
CA THR A 296 -11.85 2.20 -3.25
C THR A 296 -11.69 1.46 -1.93
N TYR A 297 -10.52 1.59 -1.32
CA TYR A 297 -10.31 1.17 0.07
C TYR A 297 -10.27 2.41 0.98
N PRO A 298 -11.23 2.60 1.89
CA PRO A 298 -12.48 1.84 2.05
C PRO A 298 -13.55 2.24 1.01
N PRO A 299 -14.71 1.55 0.94
CA PRO A 299 -15.81 1.92 0.06
C PRO A 299 -16.40 3.30 0.44
N PRO A 300 -17.03 4.02 -0.50
CA PRO A 300 -17.57 5.36 -0.26
C PRO A 300 -18.46 5.48 0.98
N VAL A 301 -19.32 4.48 1.24
CA VAL A 301 -20.21 4.45 2.42
C VAL A 301 -19.44 4.47 3.75
N ALA A 302 -18.23 3.88 3.81
CA ALA A 302 -17.39 3.94 4.99
C ALA A 302 -16.79 5.34 5.19
N VAL A 303 -16.49 6.05 4.10
CA VAL A 303 -15.98 7.43 4.13
C VAL A 303 -17.08 8.39 4.62
N GLU A 304 -18.31 8.23 4.12
CA GLU A 304 -19.49 8.96 4.61
C GLU A 304 -19.72 8.68 6.10
N ARG A 305 -19.59 7.41 6.52
CA ARG A 305 -19.71 7.04 7.92
C ARG A 305 -18.64 7.69 8.78
N PHE A 306 -17.38 7.70 8.33
CA PHE A 306 -16.28 8.34 9.04
C PHE A 306 -16.58 9.83 9.26
N ARG A 307 -17.09 10.53 8.24
CA ARG A 307 -17.53 11.92 8.39
C ARG A 307 -18.65 12.06 9.42
N ALA A 308 -19.67 11.20 9.36
CA ALA A 308 -20.81 11.24 10.28
C ALA A 308 -20.41 10.99 11.74
N LEU A 309 -19.34 10.24 11.98
CA LEU A 309 -18.76 10.01 13.31
C LEU A 309 -17.92 11.19 13.83
N GLY A 310 -17.77 12.27 13.05
CA GLY A 310 -16.94 13.42 13.40
C GLY A 310 -15.52 13.35 12.87
N GLY A 311 -15.22 12.46 11.91
CA GLY A 311 -13.94 12.43 11.21
C GLY A 311 -13.66 13.74 10.47
N GLU A 312 -12.46 14.28 10.67
CA GLU A 312 -12.04 15.55 10.07
C GLU A 312 -10.90 15.42 9.06
N ARG A 313 -10.10 14.34 9.16
CA ARG A 313 -8.83 14.22 8.46
C ARG A 313 -8.87 13.09 7.46
N VAL A 314 -8.62 13.42 6.20
CA VAL A 314 -8.64 12.47 5.08
C VAL A 314 -7.44 12.68 4.18
N THR A 315 -6.97 11.61 3.56
CA THR A 315 -5.94 11.62 2.52
C THR A 315 -6.40 10.79 1.34
N ALA A 316 -5.71 10.90 0.20
CA ALA A 316 -5.99 10.08 -0.97
C ALA A 316 -4.69 9.73 -1.69
N GLY A 317 -4.64 8.52 -2.26
CA GLY A 317 -3.46 8.01 -2.93
C GLY A 317 -3.78 6.87 -3.88
N SER A 318 -2.93 6.69 -4.89
CA SER A 318 -3.14 5.69 -5.96
C SER A 318 -2.53 4.33 -5.70
N ASP A 319 -1.62 4.25 -4.72
CA ASP A 319 -0.84 3.07 -4.38
C ASP A 319 -0.11 2.51 -5.60
N ALA A 320 0.49 3.44 -6.37
CA ALA A 320 1.14 3.07 -7.61
C ALA A 320 2.45 2.34 -7.32
N HIS A 321 2.51 1.09 -7.74
CA HIS A 321 3.73 0.28 -7.77
C HIS A 321 4.33 0.17 -9.18
N ARG A 322 3.65 0.75 -10.17
CA ARG A 322 4.01 0.74 -11.59
C ARG A 322 3.64 2.09 -12.19
N ILE A 323 4.39 2.55 -13.20
CA ILE A 323 4.14 3.86 -13.81
C ILE A 323 2.72 3.99 -14.41
N GLY A 324 2.16 2.90 -14.92
CA GLY A 324 0.78 2.86 -15.43
C GLY A 324 -0.30 3.00 -14.36
N HIS A 325 0.04 2.84 -13.08
CA HIS A 325 -0.89 3.04 -11.96
C HIS A 325 -0.82 4.47 -11.38
N PHE A 326 0.17 5.27 -11.79
CA PHE A 326 0.35 6.62 -11.27
C PHE A 326 -0.91 7.47 -11.44
N GLY A 327 -1.44 8.00 -10.33
CA GLY A 327 -2.64 8.83 -10.30
C GLY A 327 -3.94 8.10 -10.68
N PHE A 328 -3.92 6.77 -10.84
CA PHE A 328 -5.09 6.00 -11.24
C PHE A 328 -6.21 6.18 -10.22
N GLY A 329 -7.40 6.59 -10.66
CA GLY A 329 -8.59 6.73 -9.81
C GLY A 329 -8.49 7.81 -8.73
N LEU A 330 -7.48 8.68 -8.79
CA LEU A 330 -7.26 9.73 -7.79
C LEU A 330 -8.38 10.78 -7.81
N GLU A 331 -8.89 11.13 -8.99
CA GLU A 331 -10.07 12.00 -9.14
C GLU A 331 -11.33 11.38 -8.51
N GLU A 332 -11.53 10.07 -8.65
CA GLU A 332 -12.63 9.37 -7.99
C GLU A 332 -12.49 9.42 -6.47
N ALA A 333 -11.27 9.22 -5.94
CA ALA A 333 -11.00 9.34 -4.51
C ALA A 333 -11.32 10.75 -3.99
N TYR A 334 -10.92 11.81 -4.70
CA TYR A 334 -11.29 13.18 -4.35
C TYR A 334 -12.80 13.39 -4.40
N GLY A 335 -13.47 12.92 -5.46
CA GLY A 335 -14.92 13.02 -5.60
C GLY A 335 -15.67 12.31 -4.46
N ILE A 336 -15.19 11.15 -4.00
CA ILE A 336 -15.74 10.46 -2.82
C ILE A 336 -15.61 11.34 -1.58
N LEU A 337 -14.44 11.95 -1.35
CA LEU A 337 -14.21 12.83 -0.21
C LEU A 337 -15.12 14.07 -0.24
N GLU A 338 -15.23 14.74 -1.40
CA GLU A 338 -16.10 15.91 -1.58
C GLU A 338 -17.57 15.56 -1.33
N ARG A 339 -18.07 14.47 -1.95
CA ARG A 339 -19.46 14.00 -1.77
C ARG A 339 -19.74 13.58 -0.34
N SER A 340 -18.73 13.07 0.36
CA SER A 340 -18.81 12.73 1.79
C SER A 340 -18.75 13.96 2.70
N GLY A 341 -18.56 15.17 2.17
CA GLY A 341 -18.60 16.43 2.93
C GLY A 341 -17.26 16.89 3.50
N PHE A 342 -16.13 16.41 2.96
CA PHE A 342 -14.80 16.95 3.24
C PHE A 342 -14.50 18.12 2.31
N ALA A 343 -13.88 19.18 2.85
CA ALA A 343 -13.49 20.36 2.09
C ALA A 343 -12.00 20.37 1.71
N ALA A 344 -11.17 19.57 2.37
CA ALA A 344 -9.73 19.56 2.16
C ALA A 344 -9.12 18.20 2.54
N LEU A 345 -7.98 17.88 1.94
CA LEU A 345 -7.08 16.82 2.42
C LEU A 345 -6.29 17.33 3.63
N ALA A 346 -6.03 16.44 4.59
CA ALA A 346 -5.16 16.71 5.73
C ALA A 346 -3.79 16.04 5.52
N PHE A 347 -2.83 16.77 4.95
CA PHE A 347 -1.52 16.25 4.60
C PHE A 347 -0.42 16.85 5.50
N ARG A 348 0.71 16.15 5.66
CA ARG A 348 1.84 16.66 6.45
C ARG A 348 3.02 17.01 5.54
N ARG A 349 3.56 18.22 5.71
CA ARG A 349 4.73 18.75 5.00
C ARG A 349 5.81 19.00 6.05
N GLY A 350 6.71 18.04 6.25
CA GLY A 350 7.68 18.08 7.34
C GLY A 350 6.99 18.03 8.71
N ASP A 351 7.18 19.06 9.52
CA ASP A 351 6.60 19.14 10.88
C ASP A 351 5.19 19.79 10.89
N GLU A 352 4.73 20.35 9.77
CA GLU A 352 3.47 21.07 9.68
C GLU A 352 2.38 20.23 8.99
N ARG A 353 1.19 20.19 9.60
CA ARG A 353 -0.01 19.65 8.95
C ARG A 353 -0.71 20.77 8.20
N VAL A 354 -0.95 20.55 6.92
CA VAL A 354 -1.60 21.49 6.00
C VAL A 354 -2.95 20.95 5.54
N ALA A 355 -3.90 21.85 5.35
CA ALA A 355 -5.16 21.56 4.67
C ALA A 355 -5.00 21.92 3.19
N ILE A 356 -5.26 20.98 2.29
CA ILE A 356 -5.19 21.19 0.84
C ILE A 356 -6.62 21.18 0.28
N ASP A 357 -7.11 22.31 -0.22
CA ASP A 357 -8.51 22.50 -0.62
C ASP A 357 -8.91 21.55 -1.76
N LEU A 358 -9.97 20.76 -1.55
CA LEU A 358 -10.53 19.86 -2.57
C LEU A 358 -11.23 20.62 -3.70
N ARG A 359 -11.80 21.80 -3.41
CA ARG A 359 -12.57 22.60 -4.39
C ARG A 359 -11.71 23.21 -5.49
N ALA A 360 -10.40 23.26 -5.28
CA ALA A 360 -9.45 23.68 -6.31
C ALA A 360 -9.28 22.62 -7.42
N ALA A 361 -9.57 21.34 -7.14
CA ALA A 361 -9.44 20.25 -8.12
C ALA A 361 -10.60 20.19 -9.12
N THR A 362 -11.78 20.70 -8.78
CA THR A 362 -12.98 20.63 -9.63
C THR A 362 -13.02 21.66 -10.77
N VAL A 363 -12.05 22.59 -10.85
CA VAL A 363 -12.09 23.76 -11.76
C VAL A 363 -11.29 23.56 -13.06
N VAL A 364 -10.49 22.50 -13.20
CA VAL A 364 -9.80 22.24 -14.49
C VAL A 364 -10.75 21.48 -15.42
N GLY A 365 -11.52 22.27 -16.16
CA GLY A 365 -12.64 21.85 -16.99
C GLY A 365 -12.30 20.82 -18.06
N ARG A 366 -13.25 19.91 -18.23
CA ARG A 366 -13.57 19.27 -19.51
C ARG A 366 -13.77 20.38 -20.56
N GLY A 367 -12.82 20.53 -21.46
CA GLY A 367 -12.88 21.35 -22.67
C GLY A 367 -12.42 20.52 -23.85
#